data_AF-A0A7X7ZT85-F1
#
_entry.id   AF-A0A7X7ZT85-F1
#
_cell.length_a   1.000
_cell.length_b   1.000
_cell.length_c   1.000
_cell.angle_alpha   90.00
_cell.angle_beta   90.00
_cell.angle_gamma   90.00
#
_symmetry.space_group_name_H-M   'P 1'
#
loop_
_entity.id
_entity.type
_entity.pdbx_description
1 polymer ?
#
loop_
_entity_poly.entity_id
_entity_poly.type
_entity_poly.pdbx_seq_one_letter_code
_entity_poly.pdbx_strand_id
1 'polypeptide(L)'
;MLEERYEKLSRIEDYWAEVGFEPWRGLGLTGVYRRVTFRKGALLGEVARYYADDYIIWEHEGERSVERILREWKGLPEVMAHRVLLLGDETWPKHLQKSFRWGFRGWVEIYSLRLGDNPHKRFADLAYWTLMGLDFASKISGGGTGLEVVPATGGEAGSLR
;
A
#
# COMPACT_ATOMS: atom_id res chain seq x y z
N MET A 1 -9.66 -15.95 -10.54
CA MET A 1 -9.60 -16.46 -9.14
C MET A 1 -8.58 -15.75 -8.25
N LEU A 2 -7.30 -15.57 -8.64
CA LEU A 2 -6.34 -14.71 -7.90
C LEU A 2 -6.67 -13.21 -8.05
N GLU A 3 -6.92 -12.80 -9.29
CA GLU A 3 -7.32 -11.44 -9.66
C GLU A 3 -8.55 -11.00 -8.86
N GLU A 4 -9.60 -11.81 -8.81
CA GLU A 4 -10.86 -11.46 -8.12
C GLU A 4 -10.71 -11.21 -6.61
N ARG A 5 -9.77 -11.89 -5.92
CA ARG A 5 -9.60 -11.73 -4.46
C ARG A 5 -9.03 -10.36 -4.12
N TYR A 6 -8.04 -9.91 -4.89
CA TYR A 6 -7.37 -8.65 -4.64
C TYR A 6 -7.89 -7.50 -5.53
N GLU A 7 -8.70 -7.79 -6.54
CA GLU A 7 -9.39 -6.77 -7.35
C GLU A 7 -10.23 -5.82 -6.48
N LYS A 8 -10.78 -6.30 -5.36
CA LYS A 8 -11.48 -5.42 -4.40
C LYS A 8 -10.59 -4.29 -3.88
N LEU A 9 -9.28 -4.51 -3.79
CA LEU A 9 -8.31 -3.48 -3.37
C LEU A 9 -8.13 -2.39 -4.41
N SER A 10 -8.35 -2.65 -5.70
CA SER A 10 -8.28 -1.62 -6.74
C SER A 10 -9.50 -0.70 -6.75
N ARG A 11 -10.58 -1.06 -6.03
CA ARG A 11 -11.86 -0.34 -6.01
C ARG A 11 -12.08 0.55 -4.78
N ILE A 12 -11.08 0.65 -3.90
CA ILE A 12 -11.16 1.38 -2.63
C ILE A 12 -10.15 2.52 -2.59
N GLU A 13 -10.12 3.34 -3.64
CA GLU A 13 -9.15 4.44 -3.78
C GLU A 13 -9.22 5.43 -2.60
N ASP A 14 -10.42 5.76 -2.13
CA ASP A 14 -10.62 6.65 -0.98
C ASP A 14 -9.96 6.13 0.30
N TYR A 15 -10.03 4.81 0.53
CA TYR A 15 -9.36 4.18 1.67
C TYR A 15 -7.85 4.34 1.58
N TRP A 16 -7.27 4.10 0.40
CA TRP A 16 -5.83 4.22 0.19
C TRP A 16 -5.37 5.66 0.38
N ALA A 17 -6.10 6.62 -0.19
CA ALA A 17 -5.80 8.03 -0.04
C ALA A 17 -5.80 8.46 1.44
N GLU A 18 -6.80 8.03 2.21
CA GLU A 18 -6.90 8.32 3.65
C GLU A 18 -5.71 7.78 4.44
N VAL A 19 -5.20 6.59 4.09
CA VAL A 19 -4.02 6.00 4.75
C VAL A 19 -2.69 6.40 4.12
N GLY A 20 -2.72 7.39 3.22
CA GLY A 20 -1.55 8.03 2.60
C GLY A 20 -0.91 7.26 1.46
N PHE A 21 -1.64 6.32 0.86
CA PHE A 21 -1.25 5.57 -0.33
C PHE A 21 -1.88 6.17 -1.59
N GLU A 22 -1.15 6.14 -2.70
CA GLU A 22 -1.63 6.54 -4.03
C GLU A 22 -1.59 5.35 -5.00
N PRO A 23 -2.49 5.32 -6.01
CA PRO A 23 -2.43 4.31 -7.06
C PRO A 23 -1.06 4.28 -7.74
N TRP A 24 -0.54 3.08 -7.98
CA TRP A 24 0.79 2.90 -8.56
C TRP A 24 0.79 1.83 -9.65
N ARG A 25 1.47 2.14 -10.76
CA ARG A 25 1.73 1.23 -11.86
C ARG A 25 3.16 1.37 -12.33
N GLY A 26 3.85 0.26 -12.52
CA GLY A 26 5.24 0.27 -13.00
C GLY A 26 5.79 -1.14 -13.17
N LEU A 27 6.70 -1.33 -14.13
CA LEU A 27 7.32 -2.64 -14.42
C LEU A 27 6.29 -3.78 -14.66
N GLY A 28 5.11 -3.46 -15.20
CA GLY A 28 4.02 -4.44 -15.37
C GLY A 28 3.40 -4.92 -14.06
N LEU A 29 3.49 -4.11 -13.01
CA LEU A 29 2.88 -4.33 -11.70
C LEU A 29 1.82 -3.26 -11.46
N THR A 30 0.78 -3.62 -10.71
CA THR A 30 -0.23 -2.67 -10.23
C THR A 30 -0.48 -2.85 -8.74
N GLY A 31 -0.65 -1.73 -8.06
CA GLY A 31 -0.96 -1.70 -6.65
C GLY A 31 -1.08 -0.27 -6.15
N VAL A 32 -0.63 -0.07 -4.91
CA VAL A 32 -0.51 1.26 -4.31
C VAL A 32 0.88 1.49 -3.76
N TYR A 33 1.23 2.77 -3.64
CA TYR A 33 2.53 3.24 -3.20
C TYR A 33 2.37 4.34 -2.15
N ARG A 34 3.33 4.45 -1.22
CA ARG A 34 3.54 5.66 -0.42
C ARG A 34 5.01 5.90 -0.12
N ARG A 35 5.36 7.15 0.17
CA ARG A 35 6.63 7.52 0.77
C ARG A 35 6.48 7.77 2.27
N VAL A 36 7.17 6.98 3.08
CA VAL A 36 7.26 7.18 4.52
C VAL A 36 8.53 7.94 4.86
N THR A 37 8.40 8.98 5.69
CA THR A 37 9.55 9.76 6.18
C THR A 37 9.90 9.30 7.58
N PHE A 38 11.14 8.85 7.78
CA PHE A 38 11.68 8.56 9.09
C PHE A 38 12.62 9.71 9.50
N ARG A 39 12.31 10.30 10.65
CA ARG A 39 13.16 11.33 11.27
C ARG A 39 13.81 10.75 12.50
N LYS A 40 15.13 10.77 12.55
CA LYS A 40 15.89 10.45 13.75
C LYS A 40 16.21 11.75 14.48
N GLY A 41 15.56 11.96 15.61
CA GLY A 41 15.86 13.10 16.50
C GLY A 41 16.99 12.82 17.49
N ALA A 42 17.64 13.88 17.97
CA ALA A 42 18.45 13.92 19.17
C ALA A 42 18.13 15.19 19.99
N LEU A 43 18.73 15.32 21.17
CA LEU A 43 18.52 16.44 22.11
C LEU A 43 18.66 17.85 21.50
N LEU A 44 19.38 18.02 20.39
CA LEU A 44 19.60 19.31 19.69
C LEU A 44 18.90 19.42 18.33
N GLY A 45 18.02 18.49 17.96
CA GLY A 45 17.25 18.54 16.70
C GLY A 45 17.27 17.26 15.88
N GLU A 46 16.76 17.33 14.65
CA GLU A 46 16.77 16.22 13.68
C GLU A 46 18.21 15.93 13.22
N VAL A 47 18.68 14.69 13.43
CA VAL A 47 20.05 14.26 13.10
C VAL A 47 20.11 13.56 11.74
N ALA A 48 19.01 12.91 11.33
CA ALA A 48 18.92 12.29 10.01
C ALA A 48 17.47 12.19 9.55
N ARG A 49 17.27 12.39 8.25
CA ARG A 49 16.05 12.07 7.52
C ARG A 49 16.35 10.97 6.54
N TYR A 50 15.51 9.96 6.50
CA TYR A 50 15.53 8.98 5.43
C TYR A 50 14.12 8.59 5.03
N TYR A 51 13.98 8.16 3.78
CA TYR A 51 12.69 7.75 3.24
C TYR A 51 12.63 6.23 3.08
N ALA A 52 11.44 5.66 3.26
CA ALA A 52 11.11 4.35 2.71
C ALA A 52 9.97 4.51 1.72
N ASP A 53 10.10 3.82 0.61
CA ASP A 53 9.09 3.72 -0.43
C ASP A 53 8.37 2.38 -0.25
N ASP A 54 7.10 2.43 0.14
CA ASP A 54 6.28 1.25 0.43
C ASP A 54 5.36 0.95 -0.75
N TYR A 55 5.32 -0.31 -1.18
CA TYR A 55 4.45 -0.76 -2.26
C TYR A 55 3.65 -1.98 -1.79
N ILE A 56 2.34 -1.95 -2.04
CA ILE A 56 1.44 -3.10 -1.88
C ILE A 56 0.93 -3.45 -3.28
N ILE A 57 1.34 -4.59 -3.81
CA ILE A 57 1.14 -4.99 -5.20
C ILE A 57 0.23 -6.22 -5.26
N TRP A 58 -0.82 -6.16 -6.06
CA TRP A 58 -1.77 -7.27 -6.25
C TRP A 58 -1.91 -7.73 -7.71
N GLU A 59 -1.49 -6.95 -8.70
CA GLU A 59 -1.34 -7.43 -10.07
C GLU A 59 0.15 -7.63 -10.36
N HIS A 60 0.57 -8.89 -10.50
CA HIS A 60 1.95 -9.27 -10.82
C HIS A 60 2.01 -10.70 -11.40
N GLU A 61 3.15 -11.04 -12.01
CA GLU A 61 3.42 -12.34 -12.67
C GLU A 61 4.29 -13.26 -11.79
N GLY A 62 4.07 -13.24 -10.47
CA GLY A 62 4.84 -14.04 -9.50
C GLY A 62 6.36 -13.82 -9.60
N GLU A 63 7.11 -14.91 -9.75
CA GLU A 63 8.58 -14.89 -9.86
C GLU A 63 9.11 -14.04 -11.02
N ARG A 64 8.41 -14.00 -12.17
CA ARG A 64 8.82 -13.18 -13.32
C ARG A 64 8.84 -11.70 -13.00
N SER A 65 7.86 -11.24 -12.22
CA SER A 65 7.81 -9.87 -11.70
C SER A 65 8.96 -9.60 -10.74
N VAL A 66 9.31 -10.56 -9.90
CA VAL A 66 10.43 -10.45 -8.94
C VAL A 66 11.75 -10.33 -9.67
N GLU A 67 12.01 -11.18 -10.66
CA GLU A 67 13.20 -11.09 -11.52
C GLU A 67 13.29 -9.73 -12.22
N ARG A 68 12.15 -9.22 -12.72
CA ARG A 68 12.09 -7.90 -13.36
C ARG A 68 12.40 -6.78 -12.37
N ILE A 69 11.83 -6.79 -11.17
CA ILE A 69 12.17 -5.84 -10.09
C ILE A 69 13.68 -5.91 -9.81
N LEU A 70 14.21 -7.11 -9.57
CA LEU A 70 15.63 -7.27 -9.24
C LEU A 70 16.55 -6.84 -10.38
N ARG A 71 16.12 -6.91 -11.65
CA ARG A 71 16.90 -6.47 -12.80
C ARG A 71 16.82 -4.95 -13.02
N GLU A 72 15.61 -4.39 -12.99
CA GLU A 72 15.32 -3.06 -13.54
C GLU A 72 15.14 -1.97 -12.48
N TRP A 73 14.85 -2.34 -11.23
CA TRP A 73 14.67 -1.36 -10.15
C TRP A 73 15.96 -0.59 -9.87
N LYS A 74 15.82 0.70 -9.62
CA LYS A 74 16.93 1.63 -9.33
C LYS A 74 16.70 2.29 -7.99
N GLY A 75 17.73 2.25 -7.14
CA GLY A 75 17.71 2.99 -5.87
C GLY A 75 17.73 4.49 -6.08
N LEU A 76 17.09 5.21 -5.15
CA LEU A 76 17.07 6.67 -5.11
C LEU A 76 17.98 7.19 -3.98
N PRO A 77 18.72 8.31 -4.17
CA PRO A 77 19.72 8.76 -3.21
C PRO A 77 19.23 8.95 -1.76
N GLU A 78 17.99 9.36 -1.55
CA GLU A 78 17.43 9.65 -0.23
C GLU A 78 16.51 8.53 0.29
N VAL A 79 16.26 7.51 -0.53
CA VAL A 79 15.40 6.39 -0.18
C VAL A 79 16.28 5.26 0.34
N MET A 80 16.14 4.97 1.63
CA MET A 80 16.88 3.93 2.29
C MET A 80 16.34 2.54 1.92
N ALA A 81 15.04 2.39 1.73
CA ALA A 81 14.43 1.12 1.40
C ALA A 81 13.22 1.30 0.47
N HIS A 82 13.14 0.47 -0.57
CA HIS A 82 11.94 0.22 -1.34
C HIS A 82 11.37 -1.12 -0.85
N ARG A 83 10.26 -1.12 -0.10
CA ARG A 83 9.61 -2.31 0.43
C ARG A 83 8.45 -2.71 -0.47
N VAL A 84 8.60 -3.79 -1.22
CA VAL A 84 7.58 -4.31 -2.14
C VAL A 84 6.91 -5.54 -1.52
N LEU A 85 5.68 -5.36 -1.05
CA LEU A 85 4.80 -6.46 -0.65
C LEU A 85 4.04 -6.97 -1.87
N LEU A 86 4.28 -8.21 -2.28
CA LEU A 86 3.54 -8.91 -3.31
C LEU A 86 2.44 -9.74 -2.65
N LEU A 87 1.18 -9.48 -3.02
CA LEU A 87 0.03 -10.24 -2.55
C LEU A 87 -0.24 -11.41 -3.51
N GLY A 88 -0.08 -12.63 -3.02
CA GLY A 88 -0.18 -13.83 -3.85
C GLY A 88 -0.78 -15.02 -3.11
N ASP A 89 -0.53 -16.21 -3.64
CA ASP A 89 -0.96 -17.50 -3.08
C ASP A 89 0.05 -18.12 -2.12
N GLU A 90 1.25 -17.53 -2.03
CA GLU A 90 2.33 -18.06 -1.22
C GLU A 90 2.90 -16.99 -0.29
N THR A 91 3.14 -17.41 0.95
CA THR A 91 3.92 -16.63 1.92
C THR A 91 5.34 -17.15 1.92
N TRP A 92 6.29 -16.29 1.57
CA TRP A 92 7.69 -16.68 1.59
C TRP A 92 8.23 -16.72 3.03
N PRO A 93 9.18 -17.63 3.33
CA PRO A 93 9.78 -17.71 4.66
C PRO A 93 10.71 -16.52 4.96
N LYS A 94 11.24 -15.86 3.92
CA LYS A 94 12.11 -14.69 4.01
C LYS A 94 11.84 -13.74 2.86
N HIS A 95 12.15 -12.46 3.08
CA HIS A 95 12.18 -11.48 2.01
C HIS A 95 13.45 -11.64 1.17
N LEU A 96 13.36 -11.24 -0.09
CA LEU A 96 14.52 -11.04 -0.96
C LEU A 96 15.00 -9.61 -0.83
N GLN A 97 16.30 -9.38 -0.99
CA GLN A 97 16.89 -8.06 -0.90
C GLN A 97 17.96 -7.87 -1.96
N LYS A 98 17.98 -6.70 -2.61
CA LYS A 98 19.07 -6.25 -3.48
C LYS A 98 19.53 -4.86 -3.03
N SER A 99 20.85 -4.68 -2.93
CA SER A 99 21.46 -3.39 -2.62
C SER A 99 21.75 -2.58 -3.89
N PHE A 100 21.70 -1.26 -3.77
CA PHE A 100 22.09 -0.36 -4.84
C PHE A 100 23.39 0.37 -4.50
N ARG A 101 24.35 0.35 -5.44
CA ARG A 101 25.66 1.00 -5.28
C ARG A 101 26.29 0.65 -3.92
N TRP A 102 26.43 -0.64 -3.60
CA TRP A 102 26.99 -1.11 -2.32
C TRP A 102 26.24 -0.61 -1.07
N GLY A 103 24.97 -0.24 -1.20
CA GLY A 103 24.12 0.27 -0.11
C GLY A 103 24.00 1.79 -0.05
N PHE A 104 24.79 2.55 -0.81
CA PHE A 104 24.74 4.02 -0.81
C PHE A 104 23.47 4.61 -1.44
N ARG A 105 22.65 3.80 -2.13
CA ARG A 105 21.34 4.20 -2.67
C ARG A 105 20.21 3.30 -2.15
N GLY A 106 20.37 2.83 -0.93
CA GLY A 106 19.40 1.97 -0.27
C GLY A 106 19.29 0.57 -0.88
N TRP A 107 18.15 -0.05 -0.64
CA TRP A 107 17.84 -1.44 -0.99
C TRP A 107 16.44 -1.53 -1.59
N VAL A 108 16.20 -2.56 -2.39
CA VAL A 108 14.85 -3.06 -2.65
C VAL A 108 14.67 -4.35 -1.87
N GLU A 109 13.60 -4.42 -1.08
CA GLU A 109 13.18 -5.60 -0.32
C GLU A 109 11.86 -6.09 -0.91
N ILE A 110 11.77 -7.37 -1.26
CA ILE A 110 10.59 -7.97 -1.91
C ILE A 110 10.11 -9.12 -1.03
N TYR A 111 8.81 -9.14 -0.73
CA TYR A 111 8.21 -10.17 0.10
C TYR A 111 6.87 -10.60 -0.47
N SER A 112 6.70 -11.92 -0.69
CA SER A 112 5.40 -12.49 -1.05
C SER A 112 4.62 -12.87 0.20
N LEU A 113 3.36 -12.48 0.25
CA LEU A 113 2.44 -12.79 1.32
C LEU A 113 1.12 -13.31 0.76
N ARG A 114 0.70 -14.48 1.24
CA ARG A 114 -0.69 -14.91 1.17
C ARG A 114 -1.45 -14.33 2.34
N LEU A 115 -2.48 -13.53 2.06
CA LEU A 115 -3.27 -12.92 3.13
C LEU A 115 -3.98 -13.98 3.99
N GLY A 116 -3.83 -13.82 5.30
CA GLY A 116 -4.26 -14.77 6.33
C GLY A 116 -3.08 -15.47 7.02
N ASP A 117 -1.92 -15.53 6.37
CA ASP A 117 -0.70 -16.04 6.99
C ASP A 117 -0.03 -14.96 7.86
N ASN A 118 0.91 -15.38 8.72
CA ASN A 118 1.69 -14.46 9.55
C ASN A 118 2.78 -13.76 8.71
N PRO A 119 2.75 -12.43 8.56
CA PRO A 119 3.73 -11.72 7.75
C PRO A 119 5.11 -11.65 8.42
N HIS A 120 6.16 -11.55 7.60
CA HIS A 120 7.47 -11.18 8.10
C HIS A 120 7.43 -9.80 8.78
N LYS A 121 8.08 -9.65 9.94
CA LYS A 121 8.02 -8.44 10.79
C LYS A 121 8.26 -7.11 10.07
N ARG A 122 9.12 -7.11 9.04
CA ARG A 122 9.44 -5.91 8.23
C ARG A 122 8.31 -5.45 7.32
N PHE A 123 7.33 -6.30 7.06
CA PHE A 123 6.18 -6.07 6.18
C PHE A 123 4.85 -6.14 6.94
N ALA A 124 4.90 -6.31 8.27
CA ALA A 124 3.70 -6.48 9.09
C ALA A 124 2.77 -5.25 9.01
N ASP A 125 3.32 -4.06 8.89
CA ASP A 125 2.55 -2.83 8.70
C ASP A 125 1.87 -2.78 7.33
N LEU A 126 2.55 -3.18 6.25
CA LEU A 126 1.96 -3.25 4.91
C LEU A 126 0.87 -4.32 4.83
N ALA A 127 1.10 -5.47 5.48
CA ALA A 127 0.09 -6.53 5.61
C ALA A 127 -1.14 -6.03 6.39
N TYR A 128 -0.94 -5.29 7.47
CA TYR A 128 -2.03 -4.70 8.27
C TYR A 128 -2.92 -3.77 7.42
N TRP A 129 -2.33 -2.82 6.69
CA TRP A 129 -3.09 -1.92 5.82
C TRP A 129 -3.83 -2.67 4.71
N THR A 130 -3.23 -3.73 4.18
CA THR A 130 -3.90 -4.61 3.20
C THR A 130 -5.15 -5.28 3.79
N LEU A 131 -5.04 -5.85 5.00
CA LEU A 131 -6.16 -6.53 5.67
C LEU A 131 -7.30 -5.56 6.00
N MET A 132 -6.95 -4.37 6.49
CA MET A 132 -7.92 -3.31 6.76
C MET A 132 -8.62 -2.83 5.48
N GLY A 133 -7.89 -2.72 4.36
CA GLY A 133 -8.48 -2.40 3.06
C GLY A 133 -9.47 -3.46 2.58
N LEU A 134 -9.17 -4.75 2.76
CA LEU A 134 -10.12 -5.82 2.43
C LEU A 134 -11.37 -5.80 3.30
N ASP A 135 -11.23 -5.55 4.61
CA ASP A 135 -12.37 -5.39 5.51
C ASP A 135 -13.26 -4.21 5.09
N PHE A 136 -12.64 -3.07 4.77
CA PHE A 136 -13.33 -1.89 4.24
C PHE A 136 -14.08 -2.19 2.93
N ALA A 137 -13.42 -2.83 1.96
CA ALA A 137 -14.03 -3.22 0.68
C ALA A 137 -15.22 -4.17 0.87
N SER A 138 -15.12 -5.08 1.85
CA SER A 138 -16.18 -6.05 2.17
C SER A 138 -17.41 -5.36 2.77
N LYS A 139 -17.21 -4.34 3.62
CA LYS A 139 -18.30 -3.53 4.19
C LYS A 139 -19.04 -2.71 3.13
N ILE A 140 -18.31 -2.15 2.17
CA ILE A 140 -18.93 -1.45 1.04
C ILE A 140 -19.73 -2.41 0.15
N SER A 141 -19.18 -3.59 -0.13
CA SER A 141 -19.84 -4.60 -0.97
C SER A 141 -21.08 -5.21 -0.31
N GLY A 142 -21.13 -5.28 1.02
CA GLY A 142 -22.27 -5.79 1.79
C GLY A 142 -23.30 -4.72 2.19
N GLY A 143 -22.96 -3.43 2.03
CA GLY A 143 -23.75 -2.27 2.45
C GLY A 143 -24.74 -1.73 1.40
N GLY A 144 -25.39 -2.63 0.65
CA GLY A 144 -26.51 -2.28 -0.22
C GLY A 144 -27.78 -1.90 0.55
N THR A 145 -27.74 -0.89 1.41
CA THR A 145 -28.92 -0.12 1.86
C THR A 145 -28.47 1.31 2.10
N GLY A 146 -29.11 2.23 1.36
CA GLY A 146 -28.62 3.58 1.08
C GLY A 146 -28.39 4.49 2.29
N LEU A 147 -27.40 5.36 2.12
CA LEU A 147 -27.49 6.72 2.60
C LEU A 147 -27.79 7.59 1.38
N GLU A 148 -29.07 7.70 1.07
CA GLU A 148 -29.57 8.71 0.15
C GLU A 148 -29.44 10.05 0.90
N VAL A 149 -28.49 10.90 0.46
CA VAL A 149 -28.38 12.27 0.96
C VAL A 149 -29.54 13.05 0.37
N VAL A 150 -30.66 13.07 1.08
CA VAL A 150 -31.81 13.92 0.73
C VAL A 150 -31.40 15.38 1.03
N PRO A 151 -31.45 16.30 0.04
CA PRO A 151 -31.21 17.71 0.30
C PRO A 151 -32.28 18.22 1.28
N ALA A 152 -31.85 18.93 2.32
CA ALA A 152 -32.77 19.60 3.24
C ALA A 152 -33.64 20.57 2.44
N THR A 153 -34.95 20.30 2.36
CA THR A 153 -35.91 21.24 1.82
C THR A 153 -35.92 22.47 2.72
N GLY A 154 -35.61 23.61 2.10
CA GLY A 154 -35.55 24.92 2.75
C GLY A 154 -36.86 25.22 3.48
N GLY A 155 -36.72 25.82 4.65
CA GLY A 155 -37.85 26.20 5.50
C GLY A 155 -38.79 27.16 4.78
N GLU A 156 -40.08 26.85 4.82
CA GLU A 156 -41.11 27.83 4.56
C GLU A 156 -41.15 28.83 5.72
N ALA A 157 -40.86 30.08 5.38
CA ALA A 157 -41.10 31.24 6.21
C ALA A 157 -42.60 31.33 6.55
N GLY A 158 -42.87 31.68 7.81
CA GLY A 158 -44.23 31.81 8.32
C GLY A 158 -45.10 32.77 7.50
N SER A 159 -46.34 32.37 7.30
CA SER A 159 -47.42 33.28 6.92
C SER A 159 -48.25 33.58 8.15
N LEU A 160 -48.07 34.78 8.69
CA LEU A 160 -49.02 35.44 9.58
C LEU A 160 -50.36 35.61 8.85
N ARG A 161 -51.45 35.14 9.47
CA ARG A 161 -52.76 35.80 9.54
C ARG A 161 -53.65 35.10 10.55
#